data_AF-A0A6B2H3A2-F1
#
_entry.id   AF-A0A6B2H3A2-F1
#
_cell.length_a   1.000
_cell.length_b   1.000
_cell.length_c   1.000
_cell.angle_alpha   90.00
_cell.angle_beta   90.00
_cell.angle_gamma   90.00
#
_symmetry.space_group_name_H-M   'P 1'
#
loop_
_entity.id
_entity.type
_entity.pdbx_description
1 polymer ?
#
loop_
_entity_poly.entity_id
_entity_poly.type
_entity_poly.pdbx_seq_one_letter_code
_entity_poly.pdbx_strand_id
1 'polypeptide(L)'
;MKHTATTLKAQEKLMNLSGYPVEIVTMKEFAISSGLLNVESYLGVHYFDGEQHIIGVNSEKPETNESTFVHECIHAILDIEGFPKVKIDYKGSEDITINKNCDLLAAFLSSAIQHPEVYRRMDKEFNIDMRNYFQGLLIQKKSRLTKKDSVSQGGLDAVLSNQQDIIDGFEYFFYSENEQKEILDLFKKVSPSAFDFLQGIRKKSKLDFYSPSKARVSALDFFERIKKYGEKKAGQSLNTMFWDKISIE
;
A
#
# COMPACT_ATOMS: atom_id res chain seq x y z
N MET A 1 9.44 21.77 -1.55
CA MET A 1 8.17 21.80 -2.31
C MET A 1 7.47 23.13 -2.06
N LYS A 2 6.70 23.70 -3.01
CA LYS A 2 5.86 24.89 -2.72
C LYS A 2 4.53 24.43 -2.13
N HIS A 3 4.09 25.04 -1.04
CA HIS A 3 2.74 24.81 -0.50
C HIS A 3 1.69 25.30 -1.49
N THR A 4 0.73 24.43 -1.78
CA THR A 4 -0.52 24.73 -2.49
C THR A 4 -1.68 24.79 -1.49
N ALA A 5 -2.83 25.33 -1.90
CA ALA A 5 -4.04 25.31 -1.08
C ALA A 5 -4.43 23.89 -0.63
N THR A 6 -4.23 22.89 -1.50
CA THR A 6 -4.53 21.48 -1.21
C THR A 6 -3.60 20.91 -0.16
N THR A 7 -2.29 21.15 -0.28
CA THR A 7 -1.31 20.67 0.72
C THR A 7 -1.52 21.32 2.08
N LEU A 8 -1.85 22.62 2.12
CA LEU A 8 -2.16 23.31 3.37
C LEU A 8 -3.40 22.73 4.04
N LYS A 9 -4.44 22.41 3.26
CA LYS A 9 -5.65 21.77 3.77
C LYS A 9 -5.37 20.38 4.38
N ALA A 10 -4.55 19.57 3.72
CA ALA A 10 -4.17 18.24 4.22
C ALA A 10 -3.33 18.34 5.51
N GLN A 11 -2.37 19.26 5.51
CA GLN A 11 -1.54 19.59 6.69
C GLN A 11 -2.41 20.04 7.86
N GLU A 12 -3.28 21.04 7.67
CA GLU A 12 -4.16 21.56 8.71
C GLU A 12 -5.08 20.46 9.26
N LYS A 13 -5.65 19.62 8.39
CA LYS A 13 -6.49 18.51 8.83
C LYS A 13 -5.74 17.50 9.70
N LEU A 14 -4.53 17.09 9.30
CA LEU A 14 -3.70 16.17 10.09
C LEU A 14 -3.30 16.81 11.43
N MET A 15 -2.82 18.06 11.41
CA MET A 15 -2.46 18.79 12.63
C MET A 15 -3.63 18.94 13.60
N ASN A 16 -4.83 19.25 13.10
CA ASN A 16 -6.03 19.40 13.94
C ASN A 16 -6.48 18.07 14.57
N LEU A 17 -6.22 16.94 13.90
CA LEU A 17 -6.57 15.61 14.41
C LEU A 17 -5.52 15.06 15.39
N SER A 18 -4.24 15.27 15.11
CA SER A 18 -3.15 14.71 15.91
C SER A 18 -2.69 15.62 17.03
N GLY A 19 -2.84 16.94 16.88
CA GLY A 19 -2.26 17.95 17.77
C GLY A 19 -0.77 18.19 17.53
N TYR A 20 -0.16 17.56 16.53
CA TYR A 20 1.27 17.63 16.25
C TYR A 20 1.56 18.37 14.93
N PRO A 21 2.69 19.09 14.82
CA PRO A 21 3.13 19.70 13.57
C PRO A 21 3.32 18.67 12.44
N VAL A 22 3.28 19.17 11.20
CA VAL A 22 3.59 18.40 10.00
C VAL A 22 4.75 19.08 9.27
N GLU A 23 5.84 18.36 9.10
CA GLU A 23 7.03 18.77 8.37
C GLU A 23 7.09 18.07 7.01
N ILE A 24 7.44 18.82 5.96
CA ILE A 24 7.67 18.28 4.61
C ILE A 24 9.16 18.27 4.34
N VAL A 25 9.70 17.09 4.09
CA VAL A 25 11.12 16.89 3.74
C VAL A 25 11.24 16.21 2.38
N THR A 26 12.41 16.28 1.78
CA THR A 26 12.73 15.44 0.62
C THR A 26 13.01 14.00 1.06
N MET A 27 12.81 13.01 0.18
CA MET A 27 13.17 11.62 0.50
C MET A 27 14.65 11.45 0.86
N LYS A 28 15.53 12.29 0.32
CA LYS A 28 16.96 12.30 0.66
C LYS A 28 17.21 12.77 2.08
N GLU A 29 16.58 13.87 2.49
CA GLU A 29 16.65 14.36 3.87
C GLU A 29 16.06 13.33 4.85
N PHE A 30 14.94 12.72 4.47
CA PHE A 30 14.32 11.65 5.24
C PHE A 30 15.24 10.43 5.42
N ALA A 31 15.91 9.98 4.36
CA ALA A 31 16.84 8.85 4.42
C ALA A 31 18.00 9.13 5.38
N ILE A 32 18.53 10.36 5.34
CA ILE A 32 19.62 10.81 6.22
C ILE A 32 19.16 10.84 7.69
N SER A 33 17.99 11.41 7.98
CA SER A 33 17.50 11.56 9.36
C SER A 33 17.01 10.26 9.98
N SER A 34 16.41 9.36 9.18
CA SER A 34 15.87 8.08 9.64
C SER A 34 16.89 6.94 9.68
N GLY A 35 18.01 7.06 8.95
CA GLY A 35 18.97 5.97 8.78
C GLY A 35 18.43 4.78 7.96
N LEU A 36 17.31 4.96 7.26
CA LEU A 36 16.73 3.94 6.37
C LEU A 36 17.45 3.95 5.02
N LEU A 37 17.93 2.80 4.60
CA LEU A 37 18.55 2.62 3.28
C LEU A 37 17.47 2.42 2.20
N ASN A 38 17.72 2.94 1.00
CA ASN A 38 16.91 2.76 -0.23
C ASN A 38 15.50 3.41 -0.25
N VAL A 39 15.09 4.12 0.81
CA VAL A 39 13.83 4.90 0.81
C VAL A 39 13.80 6.02 -0.22
N GLU A 40 14.95 6.51 -0.67
CA GLU A 40 15.08 7.55 -1.70
C GLU A 40 14.36 7.20 -3.03
N SER A 41 14.17 5.91 -3.29
CA SER A 41 13.50 5.41 -4.49
C SER A 41 11.97 5.48 -4.43
N TYR A 42 11.39 5.68 -3.24
CA TYR A 42 9.94 5.75 -3.06
C TYR A 42 9.39 7.11 -3.52
N LEU A 43 8.08 7.16 -3.78
CA LEU A 43 7.41 8.43 -4.11
C LEU A 43 7.28 9.32 -2.87
N GLY A 44 6.82 8.72 -1.77
CA GLY A 44 6.67 9.39 -0.49
C GLY A 44 6.75 8.41 0.67
N VAL A 45 6.78 8.97 1.87
CA VAL A 45 6.76 8.25 3.14
C VAL A 45 6.18 9.14 4.23
N HIS A 46 5.46 8.53 5.16
CA HIS A 46 5.09 9.13 6.43
C HIS A 46 5.85 8.49 7.60
N TYR A 47 6.30 9.31 8.54
CA TYR A 47 6.84 8.89 9.82
C TYR A 47 6.35 9.81 10.93
N PHE A 48 6.11 9.26 12.12
CA PHE A 48 5.81 10.04 13.32
C PHE A 48 6.87 9.75 14.36
N ASP A 49 7.62 10.77 14.79
CA ASP A 49 8.73 10.63 15.74
C ASP A 49 8.33 10.79 17.21
N GLY A 50 7.05 11.11 17.47
CA GLY A 50 6.51 11.40 18.80
C GLY A 50 6.25 12.88 19.07
N GLU A 51 6.85 13.77 18.27
CA GLU A 51 6.73 15.22 18.39
C GLU A 51 6.14 15.87 17.13
N GLN A 52 6.32 15.23 15.97
CA GLN A 52 5.83 15.73 14.68
C GLN A 52 5.61 14.61 13.65
N HIS A 53 4.77 14.90 12.66
CA HIS A 53 4.64 14.10 11.46
C HIS A 53 5.65 14.57 10.42
N ILE A 54 6.51 13.68 9.94
CA ILE A 54 7.46 13.93 8.87
C ILE A 54 6.92 13.26 7.61
N ILE A 55 6.69 14.05 6.56
CA ILE A 55 6.26 13.57 5.24
C ILE A 55 7.39 13.77 4.25
N GLY A 56 7.99 12.68 3.81
CA GLY A 56 8.99 12.67 2.74
C GLY A 56 8.33 12.66 1.36
N VAL A 57 8.83 13.49 0.45
CA VAL A 57 8.42 13.49 -0.97
C VAL A 57 9.62 13.43 -1.91
N ASN A 58 9.47 12.75 -3.05
CA ASN A 58 10.56 12.57 -3.99
C ASN A 58 10.80 13.85 -4.81
N SER A 59 11.92 14.55 -4.54
CA SER A 59 12.26 15.81 -5.22
C SER A 59 12.50 15.67 -6.72
N GLU A 60 12.77 14.46 -7.22
CA GLU A 60 13.01 14.19 -8.65
C GLU A 60 11.71 14.09 -9.45
N LYS A 61 10.54 14.02 -8.79
CA LYS A 61 9.22 13.92 -9.41
C LYS A 61 8.27 15.03 -8.94
N PRO A 62 8.63 16.30 -9.13
CA PRO A 62 7.90 17.44 -8.59
C PRO A 62 6.43 17.50 -8.99
N GLU A 63 6.07 16.97 -10.17
CA GLU A 63 4.71 16.88 -10.67
C GLU A 63 3.80 15.95 -9.85
N THR A 64 4.37 15.05 -9.05
CA THR A 64 3.63 14.13 -8.18
C THR A 64 3.65 14.54 -6.70
N ASN A 65 4.38 15.60 -6.34
CA ASN A 65 4.62 15.91 -4.93
C ASN A 65 3.35 16.31 -4.17
N GLU A 66 2.42 17.05 -4.80
CA GLU A 66 1.15 17.42 -4.16
C GLU A 66 0.31 16.20 -3.82
N SER A 67 0.07 15.33 -4.81
CA SER A 67 -0.73 14.13 -4.63
C SER A 67 -0.06 13.15 -3.68
N THR A 68 1.27 13.00 -3.74
CA THR A 68 2.03 12.18 -2.80
C THR A 68 1.95 12.72 -1.37
N PHE A 69 2.15 14.02 -1.16
CA PHE A 69 2.04 14.62 0.17
C PHE A 69 0.65 14.40 0.78
N VAL A 70 -0.40 14.63 -0.01
CA VAL A 70 -1.79 14.43 0.43
C VAL A 70 -2.08 12.95 0.71
N HIS A 71 -1.56 12.04 -0.12
CA HIS A 71 -1.67 10.59 0.07
C HIS A 71 -1.08 10.16 1.43
N GLU A 72 0.15 10.56 1.73
CA GLU A 72 0.81 10.23 3.00
C GLU A 72 0.11 10.87 4.20
N CYS A 73 -0.39 12.11 4.07
CA CYS A 73 -1.22 12.73 5.11
C CYS A 73 -2.50 11.94 5.37
N ILE A 74 -3.15 11.41 4.33
CA ILE A 74 -4.36 10.61 4.51
C ILE A 74 -4.04 9.30 5.21
N HIS A 75 -2.93 8.62 4.89
CA HIS A 75 -2.50 7.44 5.65
C HIS A 75 -2.38 7.75 7.15
N ALA A 76 -1.70 8.84 7.51
CA ALA A 76 -1.59 9.29 8.89
C ALA A 76 -2.96 9.59 9.55
N ILE A 77 -3.88 10.22 8.81
CA ILE A 77 -5.25 10.50 9.28
C ILE A 77 -6.02 9.19 9.53
N LEU A 78 -5.95 8.23 8.60
CA LEU A 78 -6.65 6.96 8.73
C LEU A 78 -6.15 6.18 9.96
N ASP A 79 -4.86 6.26 10.24
CA ASP A 79 -4.26 5.66 11.43
C ASP A 79 -4.84 6.24 12.73
N ILE A 80 -5.02 7.57 12.81
CA ILE A 80 -5.63 8.26 13.96
C ILE A 80 -7.11 7.91 14.09
N GLU A 81 -7.81 7.75 12.96
CA GLU A 81 -9.22 7.38 12.90
C GLU A 81 -9.48 5.89 13.21
N GLY A 82 -8.43 5.11 13.46
CA GLY A 82 -8.52 3.70 13.85
C GLY A 82 -8.78 2.75 12.69
N PHE A 83 -8.42 3.14 11.44
CA PHE A 83 -8.41 2.19 10.34
C PHE A 83 -7.42 1.06 10.62
N PRO A 84 -7.74 -0.16 10.14
CA PRO A 84 -6.98 -1.34 10.47
C PRO A 84 -5.52 -1.22 10.02
N LYS A 85 -4.61 -1.65 10.89
CA LYS A 85 -3.20 -1.86 10.56
C LYS A 85 -2.88 -3.35 10.58
N VAL A 86 -1.99 -3.74 9.68
CA VAL A 86 -1.43 -5.07 9.65
C VAL A 86 -0.21 -5.08 10.55
N LYS A 87 -0.12 -6.10 11.39
CA LYS A 87 1.11 -6.47 12.10
C LYS A 87 1.48 -7.90 11.77
N ILE A 88 2.76 -8.20 11.85
CA ILE A 88 3.28 -9.54 11.65
C ILE A 88 3.97 -9.94 12.95
N ASP A 89 3.40 -10.92 13.67
CA ASP A 89 3.95 -11.44 14.92
C ASP A 89 5.14 -12.36 14.62
N TYR A 90 6.35 -11.79 14.67
CA TYR A 90 7.62 -12.52 14.65
C TYR A 90 8.22 -12.62 16.05
N LYS A 91 7.45 -13.10 17.04
CA LYS A 91 8.01 -13.58 18.33
C LYS A 91 9.02 -14.71 18.07
N GLY A 92 10.31 -14.38 18.06
CA GLY A 92 11.39 -15.37 18.05
C GLY A 92 12.61 -15.06 17.16
N SER A 93 12.61 -13.98 16.38
CA SER A 93 13.80 -13.59 15.62
C SER A 93 14.62 -12.55 16.38
N GLU A 94 15.77 -12.94 16.92
CA GLU A 94 16.81 -12.00 17.38
C GLU A 94 17.48 -11.27 16.19
N ASP A 95 17.21 -11.69 14.95
CA ASP A 95 17.71 -11.03 13.74
C ASP A 95 16.91 -9.76 13.45
N ILE A 96 17.56 -8.62 13.67
CA ILE A 96 17.04 -7.28 13.42
C ILE A 96 16.67 -7.05 11.95
N THR A 97 17.30 -7.77 11.01
CA THR A 97 17.04 -7.67 9.58
C THR A 97 15.70 -8.27 9.22
N ILE A 98 15.38 -9.43 9.83
CA ILE A 98 14.09 -10.10 9.65
C ILE A 98 12.97 -9.20 10.20
N ASN A 99 13.17 -8.61 11.37
CA ASN A 99 12.18 -7.72 11.98
C ASN A 99 11.89 -6.51 11.09
N LYS A 100 12.94 -5.82 10.59
CA LYS A 100 12.77 -4.67 9.67
C LYS A 100 12.04 -5.04 8.38
N ASN A 101 12.34 -6.18 7.79
CA ASN A 101 11.65 -6.64 6.58
C ASN A 101 10.18 -7.00 6.85
N CYS A 102 9.88 -7.55 8.03
CA CYS A 102 8.50 -7.82 8.44
C CYS A 102 7.73 -6.53 8.69
N ASP A 103 8.33 -5.54 9.33
CA ASP A 103 7.70 -4.22 9.54
C ASP A 103 7.39 -3.53 8.21
N LEU A 104 8.33 -3.56 7.27
CA LEU A 104 8.11 -3.02 5.93
C LEU A 104 6.97 -3.74 5.19
N LEU A 105 6.92 -5.06 5.29
CA LEU A 105 5.86 -5.86 4.68
C LEU A 105 4.50 -5.61 5.35
N ALA A 106 4.47 -5.47 6.67
CA ALA A 106 3.27 -5.10 7.41
C ALA A 106 2.76 -3.71 7.00
N ALA A 107 3.66 -2.73 6.82
CA ALA A 107 3.33 -1.41 6.32
C ALA A 107 2.76 -1.47 4.90
N PHE A 108 3.36 -2.26 4.00
CA PHE A 108 2.86 -2.48 2.64
C PHE A 108 1.45 -3.09 2.62
N LEU A 109 1.21 -4.11 3.45
CA LEU A 109 -0.11 -4.74 3.57
C LEU A 109 -1.16 -3.77 4.13
N SER A 110 -0.77 -2.96 5.11
CA SER A 110 -1.63 -1.91 5.69
C SER A 110 -2.01 -0.86 4.64
N SER A 111 -1.02 -0.39 3.89
CA SER A 111 -1.21 0.57 2.81
C SER A 111 -2.18 0.02 1.75
N ALA A 112 -2.00 -1.24 1.32
CA ALA A 112 -2.88 -1.87 0.32
C ALA A 112 -4.37 -1.94 0.74
N ILE A 113 -4.66 -2.21 2.02
CA ILE A 113 -6.06 -2.24 2.51
C ILE A 113 -6.62 -0.84 2.80
N GLN A 114 -5.77 0.17 2.99
CA GLN A 114 -6.16 1.57 3.20
C GLN A 114 -6.37 2.33 1.88
N HIS A 115 -5.65 1.96 0.81
CA HIS A 115 -5.71 2.61 -0.51
C HIS A 115 -7.12 2.91 -1.05
N PRO A 116 -8.13 2.03 -0.93
CA PRO A 116 -9.49 2.34 -1.39
C PRO A 116 -10.06 3.61 -0.75
N GLU A 117 -9.82 3.80 0.55
CA GLU A 117 -10.27 4.99 1.28
C GLU A 117 -9.35 6.18 1.01
N VAL A 118 -8.04 5.96 0.90
CA VAL A 118 -7.08 7.00 0.53
C VAL A 118 -7.47 7.65 -0.80
N TYR A 119 -7.67 6.86 -1.86
CA TYR A 119 -8.07 7.40 -3.16
C TYR A 119 -9.41 8.10 -3.12
N ARG A 120 -10.37 7.56 -2.37
CA ARG A 120 -11.69 8.20 -2.19
C ARG A 120 -11.57 9.57 -1.54
N ARG A 121 -10.68 9.74 -0.54
CA ARG A 121 -10.47 11.02 0.15
C ARG A 121 -9.63 11.99 -0.67
N MET A 122 -8.60 11.52 -1.38
CA MET A 122 -7.83 12.34 -2.31
C MET A 122 -8.75 13.03 -3.33
N ASP A 123 -9.68 12.27 -3.92
CA ASP A 123 -10.71 12.79 -4.84
C ASP A 123 -11.71 13.71 -4.11
N LYS A 124 -12.46 13.18 -3.13
CA LYS A 124 -13.63 13.88 -2.57
C LYS A 124 -13.30 15.00 -1.58
N GLU A 125 -12.21 14.88 -0.83
CA GLU A 125 -11.88 15.83 0.24
C GLU A 125 -10.81 16.82 -0.19
N PHE A 126 -9.91 16.41 -1.07
CA PHE A 126 -8.76 17.23 -1.48
C PHE A 126 -8.79 17.64 -2.95
N ASN A 127 -9.75 17.14 -3.74
CA ASN A 127 -9.90 17.51 -5.15
C ASN A 127 -8.61 17.31 -5.96
N ILE A 128 -7.88 16.22 -5.65
CA ILE A 128 -6.68 15.83 -6.38
C ILE A 128 -7.08 15.35 -7.77
N ASP A 129 -6.29 15.74 -8.79
CA ASP A 129 -6.40 15.15 -10.12
C ASP A 129 -5.93 13.68 -10.08
N MET A 130 -6.88 12.79 -9.83
CA MET A 130 -6.63 11.35 -9.73
C MET A 130 -6.13 10.75 -11.04
N ARG A 131 -6.39 11.38 -12.20
CA ARG A 131 -5.93 10.85 -13.48
C ARG A 131 -4.42 10.92 -13.59
N ASN A 132 -3.83 12.09 -13.33
CA ASN A 132 -2.38 12.26 -13.36
C ASN A 132 -1.69 11.40 -12.28
N TYR A 133 -2.31 11.31 -11.10
CA TYR A 133 -1.80 10.47 -10.02
C TYR A 133 -1.78 8.98 -10.39
N PHE A 134 -2.89 8.44 -10.91
CA PHE A 134 -2.95 7.04 -11.34
C PHE A 134 -2.05 6.74 -12.53
N GLN A 135 -1.79 7.70 -13.42
CA GLN A 135 -0.80 7.52 -14.49
C GLN A 135 0.62 7.34 -13.94
N GLY A 136 1.01 8.13 -12.93
CA GLY A 136 2.29 7.98 -12.25
C GLY A 136 2.44 6.61 -11.56
N LEU A 137 1.37 6.13 -10.91
CA LEU A 137 1.34 4.79 -10.32
C LEU A 137 1.36 3.68 -11.39
N LEU A 138 0.62 3.86 -12.49
CA LEU A 138 0.56 2.91 -13.60
C LEU A 138 1.95 2.65 -14.18
N ILE A 139 2.75 3.69 -14.43
CA ILE A 139 4.12 3.55 -14.95
C ILE A 139 4.97 2.65 -14.03
N GLN A 140 4.87 2.86 -12.72
CA GLN A 140 5.63 2.08 -11.73
C GLN A 140 5.17 0.63 -11.67
N LYS A 141 3.85 0.40 -11.56
CA LYS A 141 3.29 -0.95 -11.49
C LYS A 141 3.55 -1.72 -12.79
N LYS A 142 3.49 -1.08 -13.96
CA LYS A 142 3.87 -1.69 -15.25
C LYS A 142 5.35 -2.08 -15.26
N SER A 143 6.25 -1.18 -14.85
CA SER A 143 7.69 -1.47 -14.77
C SER A 143 7.96 -2.70 -13.90
N ARG A 144 7.34 -2.77 -12.72
CA ARG A 144 7.41 -3.94 -11.82
C ARG A 144 6.91 -5.22 -12.50
N LEU A 145 5.72 -5.19 -13.10
CA LEU A 145 5.15 -6.37 -13.78
C LEU A 145 5.98 -6.81 -14.98
N THR A 146 6.59 -5.89 -15.73
CA THR A 146 7.47 -6.24 -16.86
C THR A 146 8.82 -6.81 -16.44
N LYS A 147 9.32 -6.40 -15.26
CA LYS A 147 10.55 -6.92 -14.65
C LYS A 147 10.33 -8.23 -13.90
N LYS A 148 9.07 -8.67 -13.75
CA LYS A 148 8.75 -9.96 -13.18
C LYS A 148 9.28 -11.01 -14.14
N ASP A 149 10.48 -11.49 -13.83
CA ASP A 149 11.14 -12.57 -14.52
C ASP A 149 10.17 -13.75 -14.67
N SER A 150 10.17 -14.38 -15.84
CA SER A 150 9.52 -15.68 -16.09
C SER A 150 10.13 -16.84 -15.26
N VAL A 151 11.00 -16.51 -14.30
CA VAL A 151 11.83 -17.40 -13.49
C VAL A 151 11.09 -17.97 -12.27
N SER A 152 9.85 -17.56 -11.96
CA SER A 152 9.01 -18.28 -10.99
C SER A 152 8.51 -19.61 -11.59
N GLN A 153 9.44 -20.53 -11.85
CA GLN A 153 9.22 -21.87 -12.35
C GLN A 153 8.61 -22.74 -11.24
N GLY A 154 7.30 -22.61 -11.06
CA GLY A 154 6.50 -23.49 -10.21
C GLY A 154 6.87 -23.46 -8.71
N GLY A 155 6.31 -24.40 -7.95
CA GLY A 155 6.58 -24.53 -6.52
C GLY A 155 6.05 -23.39 -5.66
N LEU A 156 6.61 -23.26 -4.44
CA LEU A 156 6.17 -22.30 -3.42
C LEU A 156 6.47 -20.86 -3.81
N ASP A 157 7.59 -20.58 -4.48
CA ASP A 157 7.95 -19.22 -4.88
C ASP A 157 6.94 -18.62 -5.85
N ALA A 158 6.39 -19.44 -6.75
CA ALA A 158 5.30 -19.03 -7.64
C ALA A 158 4.00 -18.75 -6.86
N VAL A 159 3.72 -19.50 -5.78
CA VAL A 159 2.55 -19.25 -4.93
C VAL A 159 2.71 -17.94 -4.16
N LEU A 160 3.87 -17.74 -3.51
CA LEU A 160 4.18 -16.51 -2.78
C LEU A 160 4.13 -15.28 -3.68
N SER A 161 4.77 -15.36 -4.85
CA SER A 161 4.75 -14.29 -5.84
C SER A 161 3.33 -13.94 -6.29
N ASN A 162 2.48 -14.95 -6.54
CA ASN A 162 1.07 -14.70 -6.89
C ASN A 162 0.27 -14.12 -5.72
N GLN A 163 0.54 -14.50 -4.47
CA GLN A 163 -0.13 -13.91 -3.31
C GLN A 163 0.23 -12.44 -3.13
N GLN A 164 1.48 -12.04 -3.35
CA GLN A 164 1.90 -10.63 -3.38
C GLN A 164 1.20 -9.87 -4.51
N ASP A 165 1.15 -10.46 -5.70
CA ASP A 165 0.45 -9.89 -6.85
C ASP A 165 -1.06 -9.73 -6.63
N ILE A 166 -1.69 -10.62 -5.84
CA ILE A 166 -3.09 -10.47 -5.46
C ILE A 166 -3.29 -9.21 -4.60
N ILE A 167 -2.37 -8.93 -3.67
CA ILE A 167 -2.45 -7.73 -2.82
C ILE A 167 -2.31 -6.47 -3.67
N ASP A 168 -1.26 -6.39 -4.48
CA ASP A 168 -1.05 -5.26 -5.40
C ASP A 168 -2.20 -5.10 -6.40
N GLY A 169 -2.64 -6.22 -6.97
CA GLY A 169 -3.66 -6.21 -8.01
C GLY A 169 -5.05 -5.82 -7.51
N PHE A 170 -5.29 -5.93 -6.20
CA PHE A 170 -6.53 -5.45 -5.60
C PHE A 170 -6.70 -3.93 -5.78
N GLU A 171 -5.59 -3.18 -5.66
CA GLU A 171 -5.52 -1.73 -5.86
C GLU A 171 -6.02 -1.30 -7.25
N TYR A 172 -5.76 -2.11 -8.28
CA TYR A 172 -6.10 -1.79 -9.68
C TYR A 172 -7.61 -1.64 -9.89
N PHE A 173 -8.44 -2.20 -9.02
CA PHE A 173 -9.89 -2.05 -9.10
C PHE A 173 -10.39 -0.66 -8.73
N PHE A 174 -9.54 0.18 -8.14
CA PHE A 174 -9.86 1.55 -7.73
C PHE A 174 -9.30 2.61 -8.66
N TYR A 175 -8.56 2.21 -9.69
CA TYR A 175 -8.06 3.11 -10.72
C TYR A 175 -9.19 3.57 -11.65
N SER A 176 -8.99 4.72 -12.29
CA SER A 176 -9.81 5.21 -13.40
C SER A 176 -9.92 4.18 -14.53
N GLU A 177 -11.03 4.19 -15.28
CA GLU A 177 -11.36 3.13 -16.25
C GLU A 177 -10.25 2.82 -17.27
N ASN A 178 -9.58 3.84 -17.79
CA ASN A 178 -8.52 3.68 -18.79
C ASN A 178 -7.28 3.03 -18.17
N GLU A 179 -6.78 3.58 -17.06
CA GLU A 179 -5.62 3.09 -16.33
C GLU A 179 -5.88 1.67 -15.77
N GLN A 180 -7.10 1.41 -15.27
CA GLN A 180 -7.55 0.09 -14.82
C GLN A 180 -7.49 -0.93 -15.95
N LYS A 181 -8.04 -0.61 -17.12
CA LYS A 181 -8.04 -1.54 -18.26
C LYS A 181 -6.62 -1.89 -18.66
N GLU A 182 -5.76 -0.87 -18.78
CA GLU A 182 -4.38 -1.05 -19.21
C GLU A 182 -3.58 -1.94 -18.25
N ILE A 183 -3.65 -1.68 -16.93
CA ILE A 183 -2.92 -2.49 -15.96
C ILE A 183 -3.48 -3.91 -15.84
N LEU A 184 -4.81 -4.08 -15.89
CA LEU A 184 -5.44 -5.40 -15.79
C LEU A 184 -5.14 -6.27 -17.02
N ASP A 185 -5.04 -5.69 -18.22
CA ASP A 185 -4.65 -6.41 -19.43
C ASP A 185 -3.20 -6.92 -19.36
N LEU A 186 -2.28 -6.13 -18.79
CA LEU A 186 -0.92 -6.58 -18.53
C LEU A 186 -0.89 -7.63 -17.41
N PHE A 187 -1.59 -7.38 -16.31
CA PHE A 187 -1.62 -8.27 -15.15
C PHE A 187 -2.17 -9.66 -15.49
N LYS A 188 -3.20 -9.74 -16.35
CA LYS A 188 -3.73 -10.99 -16.88
C LYS A 188 -2.68 -11.81 -17.64
N LYS A 189 -1.78 -11.14 -18.38
CA LYS A 189 -0.72 -11.81 -19.16
C LYS A 189 0.41 -12.29 -18.26
N VAL A 190 0.81 -11.48 -17.28
CA VAL A 190 1.97 -11.72 -16.42
C VAL A 190 1.65 -12.66 -15.25
N SER A 191 0.48 -12.51 -14.63
CA SER A 191 0.06 -13.25 -13.44
C SER A 191 -1.38 -13.77 -13.58
N PRO A 192 -1.66 -14.67 -14.56
CA PRO A 192 -3.02 -15.12 -14.88
C PRO A 192 -3.74 -15.75 -13.68
N SER A 193 -3.04 -16.52 -12.85
CA SER A 193 -3.66 -17.14 -11.67
C SER A 193 -4.08 -16.12 -10.61
N ALA A 194 -3.29 -15.06 -10.40
CA ALA A 194 -3.61 -13.98 -9.48
C ALA A 194 -4.75 -13.12 -10.03
N PHE A 195 -4.74 -12.84 -11.34
CA PHE A 195 -5.81 -12.15 -12.04
C PHE A 195 -7.15 -12.87 -11.89
N ASP A 196 -7.21 -14.18 -12.19
CA ASP A 196 -8.45 -14.96 -12.09
C ASP A 196 -9.01 -14.98 -10.68
N PHE A 197 -8.13 -15.08 -9.67
CA PHE A 197 -8.52 -15.01 -8.27
C PHE A 197 -9.14 -13.65 -7.93
N LEU A 198 -8.50 -12.55 -8.32
CA LEU A 198 -8.99 -11.19 -8.09
C LEU A 198 -10.31 -10.89 -8.82
N GLN A 199 -10.50 -11.42 -10.04
CA GLN A 199 -11.79 -11.35 -10.72
C GLN A 199 -12.89 -12.08 -9.94
N GLY A 200 -12.53 -13.22 -9.33
CA GLY A 200 -13.41 -13.95 -8.42
C GLY A 200 -13.81 -13.13 -7.19
N ILE A 201 -12.87 -12.40 -6.60
CA ILE A 201 -13.13 -11.46 -5.49
C ILE A 201 -14.06 -10.34 -5.96
N ARG A 202 -13.72 -9.63 -7.04
CA ARG A 202 -14.52 -8.50 -7.55
C ARG A 202 -15.99 -8.89 -7.79
N LYS A 203 -16.24 -10.08 -8.35
CA LYS A 203 -17.60 -10.56 -8.65
C LYS A 203 -18.40 -11.01 -7.44
N LYS A 204 -17.75 -11.49 -6.37
CA LYS A 204 -18.40 -12.19 -5.25
C LYS A 204 -18.29 -11.44 -3.92
N SER A 205 -17.50 -10.38 -3.83
CA SER A 205 -17.17 -9.77 -2.56
C SER A 205 -18.09 -8.61 -2.19
N LYS A 206 -18.32 -8.46 -0.88
CA LYS A 206 -18.91 -7.27 -0.25
C LYS A 206 -17.83 -6.46 0.47
N LEU A 207 -16.59 -6.49 -0.02
CA LEU A 207 -15.49 -5.77 0.62
C LEU A 207 -15.79 -4.28 0.60
N ASP A 208 -15.74 -3.67 1.78
CA ASP A 208 -16.00 -2.26 2.04
C ASP A 208 -14.91 -1.74 2.97
N PHE A 209 -14.08 -0.85 2.45
CA PHE A 209 -12.92 -0.29 3.14
C PHE A 209 -13.15 1.17 3.55
N TYR A 210 -14.39 1.69 3.53
CA TYR A 210 -14.67 3.12 3.69
C TYR A 210 -14.94 3.57 5.14
N SER A 211 -14.80 2.67 6.12
CA SER A 211 -14.87 3.00 7.54
C SER A 211 -14.02 2.02 8.35
N PRO A 212 -13.52 2.41 9.54
CA PRO A 212 -12.63 1.56 10.33
C PRO A 212 -13.15 0.12 10.55
N SER A 213 -14.37 -0.01 11.03
CA SER A 213 -14.97 -1.32 11.36
C SER A 213 -15.18 -2.19 10.12
N LYS A 214 -15.66 -1.61 9.02
CA LYS A 214 -15.86 -2.36 7.77
C LYS A 214 -14.54 -2.70 7.09
N ALA A 215 -13.57 -1.80 7.10
CA ALA A 215 -12.23 -2.03 6.58
C ALA A 215 -11.58 -3.20 7.31
N ARG A 216 -11.71 -3.28 8.64
CA ARG A 216 -11.22 -4.41 9.43
C ARG A 216 -11.85 -5.74 8.99
N VAL A 217 -13.18 -5.79 8.90
CA VAL A 217 -13.91 -6.99 8.47
C VAL A 217 -13.51 -7.40 7.05
N SER A 218 -13.39 -6.43 6.15
CA SER A 218 -13.00 -6.65 4.76
C SER A 218 -11.55 -7.12 4.63
N ALA A 219 -10.63 -6.55 5.40
CA ALA A 219 -9.23 -6.97 5.42
C ALA A 219 -9.10 -8.42 5.93
N LEU A 220 -9.83 -8.79 6.98
CA LEU A 220 -9.87 -10.17 7.49
C LEU A 220 -10.40 -11.15 6.44
N ASP A 221 -11.54 -10.84 5.79
CA ASP A 221 -12.07 -11.67 4.70
C ASP A 221 -11.10 -11.75 3.51
N PHE A 222 -10.46 -10.64 3.15
CA PHE A 222 -9.51 -10.57 2.04
C PHE A 222 -8.29 -11.46 2.30
N PHE A 223 -7.62 -11.32 3.44
CA PHE A 223 -6.44 -12.13 3.77
C PHE A 223 -6.77 -13.61 3.96
N GLU A 224 -7.93 -13.94 4.54
CA GLU A 224 -8.39 -15.33 4.64
C GLU A 224 -8.60 -15.97 3.25
N ARG A 225 -9.08 -15.20 2.27
CA ARG A 225 -9.18 -15.68 0.88
C ARG A 225 -7.80 -15.89 0.24
N ILE A 226 -6.81 -15.02 0.52
CA ILE A 226 -5.44 -15.18 0.03
C ILE A 226 -4.78 -16.43 0.65
N LYS A 227 -5.02 -16.68 1.94
CA LYS A 227 -4.59 -17.91 2.62
C LYS A 227 -5.17 -19.14 1.93
N LYS A 228 -6.49 -19.17 1.68
CA LYS A 228 -7.18 -20.24 0.93
C LYS A 228 -6.68 -20.41 -0.49
N TYR A 229 -6.25 -19.33 -1.15
CA TYR A 229 -5.58 -19.42 -2.45
C TYR A 229 -4.28 -20.22 -2.33
N GLY A 230 -3.46 -19.92 -1.31
CA GLY A 230 -2.22 -20.65 -1.01
C GLY A 230 -2.47 -22.13 -0.76
N GLU A 231 -3.47 -22.49 0.06
CA GLU A 231 -3.82 -23.89 0.38
C GLU A 231 -4.11 -24.70 -0.89
N LYS A 232 -4.92 -24.14 -1.79
CA LYS A 232 -5.29 -24.78 -3.07
C LYS A 232 -4.11 -24.98 -4.02
N LYS A 233 -3.00 -24.30 -3.78
CA LYS A 233 -1.77 -24.36 -4.58
C LYS A 233 -0.63 -25.07 -3.84
N ALA A 234 -0.96 -25.87 -2.83
CA ALA A 234 0.02 -26.58 -1.97
C ALA A 234 0.98 -25.64 -1.22
N GLY A 235 0.58 -24.41 -0.96
CA GLY A 235 1.32 -23.38 -0.22
C GLY A 235 1.12 -23.42 1.31
N GLN A 236 0.79 -24.58 1.89
CA GLN A 236 0.48 -24.68 3.33
C GLN A 236 1.63 -24.20 4.22
N SER A 237 2.88 -24.46 3.79
CA SER A 237 4.07 -23.97 4.48
C SER A 237 4.13 -22.44 4.51
N LEU A 238 3.84 -21.76 3.41
CA LEU A 238 3.76 -20.29 3.35
C LEU A 238 2.68 -19.73 4.27
N ASN A 239 1.52 -20.40 4.33
CA ASN A 239 0.46 -20.00 5.25
C ASN A 239 0.93 -20.06 6.71
N THR A 240 1.59 -21.14 7.09
CA THR A 240 2.08 -21.35 8.45
C THR A 240 3.21 -20.37 8.81
N MET A 241 4.11 -20.10 7.85
CA MET A 241 5.28 -19.23 8.06
C MET A 241 4.95 -17.73 8.02
N PHE A 242 3.91 -17.34 7.28
CA PHE A 242 3.63 -15.93 7.01
C PHE A 242 2.19 -15.53 7.34
N TRP A 243 1.20 -16.13 6.68
CA TRP A 243 -0.20 -15.69 6.81
C TRP A 243 -0.76 -15.89 8.22
N ASP A 244 -0.34 -16.95 8.91
CA ASP A 244 -0.74 -17.24 10.30
C ASP A 244 -0.03 -16.33 11.32
N LYS A 245 0.96 -15.53 10.87
CA LYS A 245 1.64 -14.52 11.69
C LYS A 245 1.01 -13.14 11.55
N ILE A 246 0.13 -12.95 10.56
CA ILE A 246 -0.54 -11.67 10.33
C ILE A 246 -1.67 -11.50 11.35
N SER A 247 -1.67 -10.35 12.02
CA SER A 247 -2.81 -9.84 12.79
C SER A 247 -3.26 -8.50 12.21
N ILE A 248 -4.57 -8.27 12.24
CA ILE A 248 -5.15 -6.96 11.91
C ILE A 248 -5.56 -6.30 13.23
N GLU A 249 -4.99 -5.14 13.52
CA GLU A 249 -5.25 -4.33 14.71
C GLU A 249 -6.09 -3.11 14.38
#